data_AF-A0A7J3QXP9-F1
#
_entry.id   AF-A0A7J3QXP9-F1
#
_cell.length_a   1.000
_cell.length_b   1.000
_cell.length_c   1.000
_cell.angle_alpha   90.00
_cell.angle_beta   90.00
_cell.angle_gamma   90.00
#
_symmetry.space_group_name_H-M   'P 1'
#
loop_
_entity.id
_entity.type
_entity.pdbx_description
1 polymer ?
#
loop_
_entity_poly.entity_id
_entity_poly.type
_entity_poly.pdbx_seq_one_letter_code
_entity_poly.pdbx_strand_id
1 'polypeptide(L)'
;QSVVAYFSEDLNAPICFKGKAFGEITRDVRKGCSGFGFDPIFKPSGSEKTFAEMGIDEKNRYSHRAKALRKFAKWYKGLKAEK
;
A
#
# COMPACT_ATOMS: atom_id res chain seq x y z
N GLN A 1 -7.25 1.60 2.75
CA GLN A 1 -7.07 0.17 2.36
C GLN A 1 -6.80 0.11 0.85
N SER A 2 -6.16 -0.93 0.33
CA SER A 2 -6.05 -1.19 -1.12
C SER A 2 -6.15 -2.69 -1.43
N VAL A 3 -6.59 -3.00 -2.65
CA VAL A 3 -6.63 -4.34 -3.22
C VAL A 3 -5.90 -4.30 -4.57
N VAL A 4 -5.01 -5.27 -4.80
CA VAL A 4 -4.47 -5.60 -6.13
C VAL A 4 -5.20 -6.85 -6.60
N ALA A 5 -5.75 -6.83 -7.81
CA ALA A 5 -6.42 -7.98 -8.40
C ALA A 5 -5.59 -8.51 -9.58
N TYR A 6 -5.39 -9.82 -9.64
CA TYR A 6 -4.79 -10.51 -10.79
C TYR A 6 -5.84 -11.41 -11.44
N PHE A 7 -5.88 -11.39 -12.76
CA PHE A 7 -6.76 -12.23 -13.57
C PHE A 7 -5.99 -12.71 -14.80
N SER A 8 -6.27 -13.93 -15.24
CA SER A 8 -5.74 -14.55 -16.45
C SER A 8 -6.82 -15.46 -17.03
N GLU A 9 -6.68 -15.84 -18.30
CA GLU A 9 -7.67 -16.69 -19.00
C GLU A 9 -7.91 -18.03 -18.28
N ASP A 10 -6.88 -18.58 -17.66
CA ASP A 10 -6.94 -19.83 -16.89
C ASP A 10 -7.69 -19.72 -15.55
N LEU A 11 -8.16 -18.52 -15.17
CA LEU A 11 -8.82 -18.28 -13.88
C LEU A 11 -10.31 -18.03 -14.06
N ASN A 12 -11.13 -18.75 -13.29
CA ASN A 12 -12.58 -18.53 -13.23
C ASN A 12 -12.98 -17.25 -12.44
N ALA A 13 -12.04 -16.66 -11.68
CA ALA A 13 -12.26 -15.45 -10.89
C ALA A 13 -10.94 -14.73 -10.56
N PRO A 14 -10.94 -13.41 -10.32
CA PRO A 14 -9.73 -12.67 -9.98
C PRO A 14 -9.20 -13.03 -8.59
N ILE A 15 -7.89 -13.22 -8.50
CA ILE A 15 -7.18 -13.42 -7.24
C ILE A 15 -6.87 -12.05 -6.63
N CYS A 16 -7.33 -11.82 -5.40
CA CYS A 16 -7.27 -10.51 -4.76
C CYS A 16 -6.27 -10.45 -3.59
N PHE A 17 -5.35 -9.50 -3.64
CA PHE A 17 -4.32 -9.25 -2.63
C PHE A 17 -4.63 -7.96 -1.87
N LYS A 18 -4.99 -8.09 -0.59
CA LYS A 18 -5.42 -6.96 0.25
C LYS A 18 -4.27 -6.39 1.08
N GLY A 19 -4.16 -5.08 1.10
CA GLY A 19 -3.23 -4.32 1.94
C GLY A 19 -3.96 -3.28 2.80
N LYS A 20 -3.57 -3.20 4.07
CA LYS A 20 -4.10 -2.23 5.05
C LYS A 20 -2.95 -1.46 5.69
N ALA A 21 -3.18 -0.17 5.89
CA ALA A 21 -2.34 0.70 6.70
C ALA A 21 -3.21 1.18 7.85
N PHE A 22 -2.80 0.85 9.06
CA PHE A 22 -3.37 1.39 10.29
C PHE A 22 -2.66 2.70 10.61
N GLY A 23 -3.35 3.58 11.32
CA GLY A 23 -2.88 4.91 11.62
C GLY A 23 -3.99 5.73 12.25
N GLU A 24 -3.70 7.01 12.43
CA GLU A 24 -4.62 7.99 12.98
C GLU A 24 -4.73 9.20 12.04
N ILE A 25 -5.82 9.94 12.19
CA ILE A 25 -6.02 11.23 11.52
C ILE A 25 -5.46 12.30 12.44
N THR A 26 -4.50 13.08 11.94
CA THR A 26 -3.91 14.19 12.68
C THR A 26 -4.88 15.36 12.75
N ARG A 27 -4.79 16.17 13.81
CA ARG A 27 -5.61 17.38 13.97
C ARG A 27 -5.20 18.49 13.00
N ASP A 28 -3.91 18.57 12.68
CA ASP A 28 -3.36 19.55 11.76
C ASP A 28 -3.03 18.90 10.42
N VAL A 29 -3.32 19.65 9.34
CA VAL A 29 -2.85 19.32 8.00
C VAL A 29 -1.36 19.60 7.92
N ARG A 30 -0.54 18.56 7.82
CA ARG A 30 0.91 18.74 7.69
C ARG A 30 1.26 19.05 6.24
N LYS A 31 2.03 20.12 6.05
CA LYS A 31 2.52 20.51 4.72
C LYS A 31 3.60 19.52 4.30
N GLY A 32 3.26 18.65 3.36
CA GLY A 32 4.22 17.85 2.61
C GLY A 32 4.15 18.20 1.13
N CYS A 33 5.30 18.27 0.46
CA CYS A 33 5.37 18.58 -0.97
C CYS A 33 4.98 17.38 -1.87
N SER A 34 4.63 16.24 -1.27
CA SER A 34 4.41 14.97 -1.95
C SER A 34 3.16 14.26 -1.43
N GLY A 35 2.43 13.57 -2.31
CA GLY A 35 1.26 12.79 -1.93
C GLY A 35 -0.04 13.27 -2.58
N PHE A 36 -1.13 12.55 -2.32
CA PHE A 36 -2.47 12.83 -2.84
C PHE A 36 -3.55 12.40 -1.84
N GLY A 37 -4.77 12.93 -1.97
CA GLY A 37 -5.89 12.56 -1.11
C GLY A 37 -5.62 12.85 0.37
N PHE A 38 -5.80 11.84 1.23
CA PHE A 38 -5.69 11.98 2.70
C PHE A 38 -4.25 11.94 3.23
N ASP A 39 -3.25 11.87 2.36
CA ASP A 39 -1.85 11.80 2.79
C ASP A 39 -1.43 12.93 3.77
N PRO A 40 -1.89 14.19 3.63
CA PRO A 40 -1.49 15.29 4.53
C PRO A 40 -1.96 15.15 5.98
N ILE A 41 -2.96 14.30 6.24
CA ILE A 41 -3.58 14.14 7.56
C ILE A 41 -3.47 12.72 8.10
N PHE A 42 -3.02 11.75 7.31
CA PHE A 42 -2.93 10.36 7.74
C PHE A 42 -1.54 10.05 8.28
N LYS A 43 -1.43 9.78 9.59
CA LYS A 43 -0.20 9.32 10.24
C LYS A 43 -0.24 7.79 10.41
N PRO A 44 0.57 7.01 9.67
CA PRO A 44 0.56 5.56 9.81
C PRO A 44 1.11 5.13 11.18
N SER A 45 0.59 4.04 11.73
CA SER A 45 1.07 3.47 12.99
C SER A 45 2.57 3.16 12.91
N GLY A 46 3.33 3.57 13.94
CA GLY A 46 4.79 3.41 13.99
C GLY A 46 5.56 4.49 13.21
N SER A 47 4.96 5.64 12.97
CA SER A 47 5.59 6.82 12.38
C SER A 47 5.10 8.09 13.08
N GLU A 48 5.98 9.09 13.19
CA GLU A 48 5.60 10.45 13.61
C GLU A 48 5.23 11.38 12.44
N LYS A 49 5.54 10.96 11.21
CA LYS A 49 5.22 11.68 9.97
C LYS A 49 3.89 11.24 9.37
N THR A 50 3.15 12.18 8.79
CA THR A 50 2.03 11.86 7.88
C THR A 50 2.57 11.32 6.55
N PHE A 51 1.71 10.68 5.76
CA PHE A 51 2.13 10.19 4.43
C PHE A 51 2.60 11.30 3.49
N ALA A 52 2.16 12.55 3.67
CA ALA A 52 2.60 13.64 2.81
C ALA A 52 4.04 14.09 3.11
N GLU A 53 4.49 13.92 4.35
CA GLU A 53 5.84 14.23 4.82
C GLU A 53 6.85 13.11 4.47
N MET A 54 6.37 11.98 3.96
CA MET A 54 7.21 10.84 3.59
C MET A 54 7.63 10.88 2.13
N GLY A 55 8.91 10.63 1.88
CA GLY A 55 9.38 10.24 0.54
C GLY A 55 8.81 8.89 0.11
N ILE A 56 8.95 8.54 -1.17
CA ILE A 56 8.31 7.34 -1.74
C ILE A 56 8.75 6.05 -1.04
N ASP A 57 10.03 5.89 -0.74
CA ASP A 57 10.56 4.68 -0.10
C ASP A 57 10.11 4.55 1.35
N GLU A 58 10.07 5.67 2.07
CA GLU A 58 9.56 5.72 3.44
C GLU A 58 8.07 5.37 3.45
N LYS A 59 7.27 6.03 2.61
CA LYS A 59 5.84 5.73 2.46
C LYS A 59 5.60 4.27 2.09
N ASN A 60 6.43 3.71 1.21
CA ASN A 60 6.31 2.32 0.79
C ASN A 60 6.49 1.34 1.94
N ARG A 61 7.23 1.66 3.01
CA ARG A 61 7.31 0.80 4.21
C ARG A 61 5.95 0.58 4.87
N TYR A 62 5.11 1.61 4.92
CA TYR A 62 3.86 1.62 5.67
C TYR A 62 2.60 1.43 4.81
N SER A 63 2.63 1.89 3.56
CA SER A 63 1.42 2.11 2.76
C SER A 63 0.64 0.82 2.47
N HIS A 64 -0.68 0.97 2.42
CA HIS A 64 -1.59 -0.12 2.08
C HIS A 64 -1.36 -0.65 0.66
N ARG A 65 -1.00 0.23 -0.30
CA ARG A 65 -0.70 -0.16 -1.68
C ARG A 65 0.55 -1.03 -1.75
N ALA A 66 1.66 -0.60 -1.12
CA ALA A 66 2.89 -1.39 -1.10
C ALA A 66 2.67 -2.77 -0.44
N LYS A 67 1.89 -2.84 0.65
CA LYS A 67 1.54 -4.11 1.29
C LYS A 67 0.72 -5.04 0.38
N ALA A 68 -0.26 -4.51 -0.35
CA ALA A 68 -1.03 -5.28 -1.32
C ALA A 68 -0.13 -5.80 -2.46
N LEU A 69 0.71 -4.92 -3.01
CA LEU A 69 1.61 -5.24 -4.11
C LEU A 69 2.68 -6.28 -3.73
N ARG A 70 3.25 -6.19 -2.52
CA ARG A 70 4.20 -7.21 -2.04
C ARG A 70 3.58 -8.60 -1.92
N LYS A 71 2.32 -8.68 -1.46
CA LYS A 71 1.59 -9.96 -1.39
C LYS A 71 1.39 -10.54 -2.78
N PHE A 72 0.97 -9.72 -3.74
CA PHE A 72 0.88 -10.11 -5.15
C PHE A 72 2.25 -10.58 -5.67
N ALA A 73 3.30 -9.78 -5.49
CA ALA A 73 4.64 -10.10 -6.01
C ALA A 73 5.21 -11.40 -5.42
N LYS A 74 4.98 -11.67 -4.12
CA LYS A 74 5.36 -12.93 -3.49
C LYS A 74 4.65 -14.11 -4.14
N TRP A 75 3.34 -14.01 -4.33
CA TRP A 75 2.53 -15.05 -4.96
C TRP A 75 2.93 -15.26 -6.43
N TYR A 76 3.10 -14.18 -7.20
CA TYR A 76 3.45 -14.24 -8.62
C TYR A 76 4.83 -14.82 -8.88
N LYS A 77 5.82 -14.53 -8.00
CA LYS A 77 7.14 -15.18 -8.06
C LYS A 77 7.08 -16.67 -7.78
N GLY A 78 6.20 -17.10 -6.86
CA GLY A 78 5.97 -18.52 -6.58
C GLY A 78 5.47 -19.28 -7.82
N LEU A 79 4.49 -18.72 -8.53
CA LEU A 79 3.99 -19.31 -9.77
C LEU A 79 5.07 -19.53 -10.84
N LYS A 80 6.09 -18.67 -10.91
CA LYS A 80 7.18 -18.81 -11.87
C LYS A 80 8.26 -19.81 -11.46
N ALA A 81 8.30 -20.22 -10.19
CA ALA A 81 9.26 -21.20 -9.71
C ALA A 81 8.77 -22.65 -9.91
N GLU A 82 7.46 -22.83 -10.13
CA GLU A 82 6.79 -24.13 -10.35
C GLU A 82 6.58 -24.45 -11.84
N LYS A 83 6.89 -23.51 -12.74
CA LYS A 83 6.91 -23.68 -14.20
C LYS A 83 8.36 -23.75 -14.69
#